data_AF-A0A6B2I9A1-F1
#
_entry.id   AF-A0A6B2I9A1-F1
#
_cell.length_a   1.000
_cell.length_b   1.000
_cell.length_c   1.000
_cell.angle_alpha   90.00
_cell.angle_beta   90.00
_cell.angle_gamma   90.00
#
_symmetry.space_group_name_H-M   'P 1'
#
loop_
_entity.id
_entity.type
_entity.pdbx_description
1 polymer ?
#
loop_
_entity_poly.entity_id
_entity_poly.type
_entity_poly.pdbx_seq_one_letter_code
_entity_poly.pdbx_strand_id
1 'polypeptide(L)'
;MAALKEQVKIFIVQALACMDTPQQVANAVKQEFNIEIDRKQVQLYDPTKAAGKNLSKKYKDLFHKTREDFKKNVYDIPLANKAYRLKELQKIYEDWKNNRLMKQGVIKQVREEMQGYDLML
;
A
#
# COMPACT_ATOMS: atom_id res chain seq x y z
N MET A 1 25.35 -14.62 -3.46
CA MET A 1 23.93 -14.35 -3.77
C MET A 1 23.86 -13.81 -5.18
N ALA A 2 22.96 -14.31 -6.03
CA ALA A 2 22.82 -13.80 -7.38
C ALA A 2 22.44 -12.32 -7.34
N ALA A 3 23.07 -11.50 -8.18
CA ALA A 3 22.76 -10.08 -8.26
C ALA A 3 21.34 -9.90 -8.83
N LEU A 4 20.45 -9.24 -8.08
CA LEU A 4 19.11 -8.90 -8.58
C LEU A 4 19.23 -8.01 -9.82
N LYS A 5 18.36 -8.25 -10.80
CA LYS A 5 18.21 -7.37 -11.96
C LYS A 5 17.80 -5.97 -11.49
N GLU A 6 18.18 -4.95 -12.25
CA GLU A 6 17.92 -3.54 -11.92
C GLU A 6 16.44 -3.27 -11.64
N GLN A 7 15.55 -3.82 -12.46
CA GLN A 7 14.10 -3.65 -12.32
C GLN A 7 13.58 -4.16 -10.96
N VAL A 8 14.08 -5.30 -10.48
CA VAL A 8 13.68 -5.87 -9.18
C VAL A 8 14.17 -4.98 -8.04
N LYS A 9 15.38 -4.41 -8.15
CA LYS A 9 15.91 -3.48 -7.15
C LYS A 9 15.07 -2.20 -7.07
N ILE A 10 14.71 -1.63 -8.23
CA ILE A 10 13.85 -0.45 -8.33
C ILE A 10 12.49 -0.73 -7.68
N PHE A 11 11.88 -1.88 -8.00
CA PHE A 11 10.61 -2.31 -7.41
C PHE A 11 10.69 -2.39 -5.88
N ILE A 12 11.72 -3.06 -5.35
CA ILE A 12 11.92 -3.18 -3.89
C ILE A 12 12.02 -1.80 -3.23
N VAL A 13 12.84 -0.90 -3.79
CA VAL A 13 13.07 0.44 -3.25
C VAL A 13 11.76 1.24 -3.23
N GLN A 14 10.98 1.19 -4.32
CA GLN A 14 9.71 1.92 -4.42
C GLN A 14 8.64 1.35 -3.47
N ALA A 15 8.50 0.03 -3.38
CA ALA A 15 7.54 -0.61 -2.48
C ALA A 15 7.84 -0.27 -1.01
N LEU A 16 9.11 -0.36 -0.60
CA LEU A 16 9.54 0.08 0.72
C LEU A 16 9.25 1.58 0.93
N ALA A 17 9.50 2.42 -0.09
CA ALA A 17 9.17 3.85 -0.10
C ALA A 17 7.66 4.16 -0.05
N CYS A 18 6.80 3.18 -0.33
CA CYS A 18 5.34 3.25 -0.16
C CYS A 18 4.83 2.65 1.17
N MET A 19 5.74 2.41 2.13
CA MET A 19 5.45 1.92 3.49
C MET A 19 5.18 0.41 3.60
N ASP A 20 5.42 -0.35 2.54
CA ASP A 20 5.37 -1.81 2.65
C ASP A 20 6.46 -2.34 3.57
N THR A 21 6.12 -3.34 4.37
CA THR A 21 7.10 -4.04 5.22
C THR A 21 8.02 -4.93 4.37
N PRO A 22 9.25 -5.22 4.83
CA PRO A 22 10.16 -6.10 4.08
C PRO A 22 9.59 -7.48 3.74
N GLN A 23 8.68 -8.01 4.56
CA GLN A 23 8.00 -9.27 4.29
C GLN A 23 6.97 -9.14 3.16
N GLN A 24 6.17 -8.07 3.16
CA GLN A 24 5.22 -7.79 2.08
C GLN A 24 5.95 -7.62 0.75
N VAL A 25 7.05 -6.87 0.74
CA VAL A 25 7.85 -6.66 -0.47
C VAL A 25 8.48 -7.95 -0.96
N ALA A 26 9.00 -8.82 -0.07
CA ALA A 26 9.52 -10.13 -0.48
C ALA A 26 8.44 -11.00 -1.15
N ASN A 27 7.22 -11.01 -0.59
CA ASN A 27 6.09 -11.74 -1.15
C ASN A 27 5.68 -11.15 -2.52
N ALA A 28 5.64 -9.82 -2.64
CA ALA A 28 5.31 -9.13 -3.89
C ALA A 28 6.36 -9.40 -4.97
N VAL A 29 7.66 -9.44 -4.64
CA VAL A 29 8.72 -9.81 -5.59
C VAL A 29 8.55 -11.25 -6.09
N LYS A 30 8.15 -12.17 -5.21
CA LYS A 30 7.84 -13.54 -5.61
C LYS A 30 6.65 -13.59 -6.57
N GLN A 31 5.61 -12.81 -6.33
CA GLN A 31 4.42 -12.77 -7.19
C GLN A 31 4.70 -12.15 -8.56
N GLU A 32 5.36 -10.99 -8.59
CA GLU A 32 5.56 -10.20 -9.81
C GLU A 32 6.71 -10.72 -10.68
N PHE A 33 7.79 -11.23 -10.06
CA PHE A 33 9.00 -11.61 -10.78
C PHE A 33 9.31 -13.11 -10.70
N ASN A 34 8.53 -13.90 -9.97
CA ASN A 34 8.81 -15.31 -9.67
C ASN A 34 10.21 -15.53 -9.07
N ILE A 35 10.65 -14.59 -8.22
CA ILE A 35 11.96 -14.62 -7.54
C ILE A 35 11.72 -14.69 -6.03
N GLU A 36 12.28 -15.71 -5.39
CA GLU A 36 12.31 -15.79 -3.93
C GLU A 36 13.49 -15.00 -3.36
N ILE A 37 13.20 -14.06 -2.46
CA ILE A 37 14.20 -13.29 -1.72
C ILE A 37 13.87 -13.27 -0.24
N ASP A 38 14.90 -13.22 0.60
CA ASP A 38 14.72 -13.13 2.05
C ASP A 38 14.40 -11.69 2.48
N ARG A 39 13.59 -11.54 3.54
CA ARG A 39 13.23 -10.22 4.10
C ARG A 39 14.45 -9.41 4.56
N LYS A 40 15.55 -10.06 5.00
CA LYS A 40 16.80 -9.36 5.36
C LYS A 40 17.49 -8.79 4.14
N GLN A 41 17.43 -9.49 3.00
CA GLN A 41 17.95 -8.99 1.72
C GLN A 41 17.16 -7.76 1.25
N VAL A 42 15.85 -7.76 1.44
CA VAL A 42 14.98 -6.61 1.16
C VAL A 42 15.37 -5.38 2.01
N GLN A 43 15.68 -5.57 3.30
CA GLN A 43 16.07 -4.47 4.20
C GLN A 43 17.32 -3.71 3.76
N LEU A 44 18.18 -4.30 2.92
CA LEU A 44 19.36 -3.63 2.36
C LEU A 44 18.99 -2.47 1.42
N TYR A 45 17.75 -2.43 0.93
CA TYR A 45 17.22 -1.41 0.04
C TYR A 45 16.42 -0.31 0.75
N ASP A 46 16.37 -0.34 2.09
CA ASP A 46 15.75 0.72 2.90
C ASP A 46 16.82 1.63 3.52
N PRO A 47 17.01 2.86 3.02
CA PRO A 47 18.03 3.78 3.54
C PRO A 47 17.71 4.32 4.93
N THR A 48 16.49 4.10 5.45
CA THR A 48 16.11 4.49 6.82
C THR A 48 16.53 3.46 7.87
N LYS A 49 17.03 2.29 7.44
CA LYS A 49 17.48 1.21 8.32
C LYS A 49 19.00 1.10 8.30
N ALA A 50 19.57 0.62 9.41
CA ALA A 50 21.00 0.36 9.52
C ALA A 50 21.52 -0.60 8.43
N ALA A 51 20.69 -1.58 8.02
CA ALA A 51 20.99 -2.53 6.96
C ALA A 51 21.21 -1.84 5.58
N GLY A 52 20.49 -0.75 5.30
CA GLY A 52 20.59 0.00 4.04
C GLY A 52 21.63 1.13 4.05
N LYS A 53 22.52 1.21 5.05
CA LYS A 53 23.55 2.26 5.12
C LYS A 53 24.41 2.38 3.86
N ASN A 54 24.72 1.22 3.26
CA ASN A 54 25.56 1.09 2.06
C ASN A 54 24.77 1.14 0.74
N LEU A 55 23.47 1.46 0.79
CA LEU A 55 22.66 1.61 -0.42
C LEU A 55 23.23 2.73 -1.31
N SER A 56 23.29 2.48 -2.62
CA SER A 56 23.85 3.44 -3.58
C SER A 56 23.04 4.73 -3.61
N LYS A 57 23.71 5.85 -3.97
CA LYS A 57 23.08 7.17 -4.05
C LYS A 57 21.83 7.14 -4.95
N LYS A 58 21.91 6.48 -6.11
CA LYS A 58 20.79 6.28 -7.04
C LYS A 58 19.52 5.78 -6.37
N TYR A 59 19.62 4.75 -5.53
CA TYR A 59 18.45 4.16 -4.87
C TYR A 59 18.01 4.94 -3.64
N LYS A 60 18.94 5.61 -2.94
CA LYS A 60 18.59 6.56 -1.87
C LYS A 60 17.73 7.69 -2.42
N ASP A 61 18.16 8.29 -3.52
CA ASP A 61 17.44 9.39 -4.18
C ASP A 61 16.06 8.92 -4.66
N LEU A 62 15.98 7.74 -5.28
CA LEU A 62 14.71 7.11 -5.67
C LEU A 62 13.78 6.90 -4.48
N PHE A 63 14.28 6.32 -3.39
CA PHE A 63 13.48 6.05 -2.19
C PHE A 63 12.86 7.33 -1.62
N HIS A 64 13.68 8.37 -1.43
CA HIS A 64 13.20 9.61 -0.84
C HIS A 64 12.22 10.35 -1.75
N LYS A 65 12.48 10.38 -3.06
CA LYS A 65 11.55 10.94 -4.04
C LYS A 65 10.21 10.20 -4.02
N THR A 66 10.21 8.88 -4.15
CA THR A 66 8.97 8.07 -4.12
C THR A 66 8.23 8.22 -2.80
N ARG A 67 8.93 8.30 -1.67
CA ARG A 67 8.31 8.53 -0.35
C ARG A 67 7.62 9.89 -0.27
N GLU A 68 8.27 10.93 -0.80
CA GLU A 68 7.73 12.28 -0.81
C GLU A 68 6.49 12.36 -1.70
N ASP A 69 6.55 11.79 -2.91
CA ASP A 69 5.44 11.70 -3.84
C ASP A 69 4.26 10.93 -3.22
N PHE A 70 4.51 9.78 -2.59
CA PHE A 70 3.50 8.98 -1.88
C PHE A 70 2.81 9.78 -0.76
N LYS A 71 3.56 10.60 -0.02
CA LYS A 71 2.99 11.44 1.05
C LYS A 71 2.19 12.63 0.53
N LYS A 72 2.57 13.20 -0.62
CA LYS A 72 1.88 14.35 -1.22
C LYS A 72 0.61 13.93 -1.95
N ASN A 73 0.61 12.76 -2.60
CA ASN A 73 -0.47 12.31 -3.47
C ASN A 73 -1.51 11.47 -2.73
N VAL A 74 -2.11 12.03 -1.68
CA VAL A 74 -3.21 11.36 -0.94
C VAL A 74 -4.41 11.09 -1.85
N TYR A 75 -4.62 11.92 -2.88
CA TYR A 75 -5.72 11.80 -3.83
C TYR A 75 -5.65 10.56 -4.73
N ASP A 76 -4.46 9.98 -4.91
CA ASP A 76 -4.29 8.74 -5.70
C ASP A 76 -4.72 7.50 -4.91
N ILE A 77 -4.89 7.60 -3.59
CA ILE A 77 -5.39 6.52 -2.76
C ILE A 77 -6.89 6.37 -3.06
N PRO A 78 -7.38 5.21 -3.54
CA PRO A 78 -8.81 5.04 -3.85
C PRO A 78 -9.71 5.31 -2.64
N LEU A 79 -9.25 4.92 -1.43
CA LEU A 79 -9.95 5.21 -0.19
C LEU A 79 -9.99 6.71 0.18
N ALA A 80 -9.21 7.60 -0.44
CA ALA A 80 -9.39 9.04 -0.27
C ALA A 80 -10.64 9.54 -1.03
N ASN A 81 -11.08 8.82 -2.05
CA ASN A 81 -12.27 9.16 -2.84
C ASN A 81 -13.56 8.62 -2.17
N LYS A 82 -14.51 9.52 -1.87
CA LYS A 82 -15.79 9.17 -1.24
C LYS A 82 -16.61 8.17 -2.06
N ALA A 83 -16.74 8.37 -3.38
CA ALA A 83 -17.52 7.50 -4.23
C ALA A 83 -16.94 6.08 -4.27
N TYR A 84 -15.61 5.97 -4.28
CA TYR A 84 -14.93 4.68 -4.18
C TYR A 84 -15.19 4.00 -2.82
N ARG A 85 -15.06 4.72 -1.70
CA ARG A 85 -15.37 4.17 -0.36
C ARG A 85 -16.81 3.65 -0.28
N LEU A 86 -17.79 4.40 -0.77
CA LEU A 86 -19.20 3.97 -0.79
C LEU A 86 -19.40 2.71 -1.65
N LYS A 87 -18.74 2.62 -2.81
CA LYS A 87 -18.77 1.43 -3.66
C LYS A 87 -18.18 0.20 -2.95
N GLU A 88 -17.06 0.35 -2.24
CA GLU A 88 -16.47 -0.75 -1.48
C GLU A 88 -17.33 -1.15 -0.29
N LEU A 89 -17.93 -0.18 0.44
CA LEU A 89 -18.88 -0.48 1.52
C LEU A 89 -20.10 -1.26 1.01
N GLN A 90 -20.62 -0.95 -0.18
CA GLN A 90 -21.70 -1.70 -0.80
C GLN A 90 -21.31 -3.17 -1.06
N LYS A 91 -20.13 -3.42 -1.62
CA LYS A 91 -19.63 -4.79 -1.84
C LYS A 91 -19.51 -5.55 -0.52
N ILE A 92 -18.93 -4.92 0.51
CA ILE A 92 -18.79 -5.53 1.84
C ILE A 92 -20.18 -5.89 2.39
N TYR A 93 -21.18 -5.02 2.24
CA TYR A 93 -22.55 -5.31 2.67
C TYR A 93 -23.12 -6.55 1.96
N GLU A 94 -22.91 -6.68 0.66
CA GLU A 94 -23.39 -7.81 -0.16
C GLU A 94 -22.68 -9.12 0.23
N ASP A 95 -21.38 -9.09 0.49
CA ASP A 95 -20.56 -10.25 0.84
C ASP A 95 -20.97 -10.89 2.18
N TRP A 96 -21.45 -10.09 3.15
CA TRP A 96 -21.73 -10.56 4.51
C TRP A 96 -23.03 -11.38 4.70
N LYS A 97 -23.63 -11.93 3.62
CA LYS A 97 -24.82 -12.82 3.64
C LYS A 97 -25.83 -12.52 4.76
N ASN A 98 -25.99 -13.41 5.75
CA ASN A 98 -26.97 -13.31 6.83
C ASN A 98 -26.37 -12.73 8.13
N ASN A 99 -25.12 -12.26 8.13
CA ASN A 99 -24.49 -11.70 9.32
C ASN A 99 -25.03 -10.28 9.59
N ARG A 100 -26.14 -10.23 10.33
CA ARG A 100 -26.87 -8.99 10.64
C ARG A 100 -26.01 -7.96 11.38
N LEU A 101 -25.13 -8.39 12.28
CA LEU A 101 -24.24 -7.48 13.02
C LEU A 101 -23.24 -6.78 12.09
N MET A 102 -22.58 -7.53 11.21
CA MET A 102 -21.64 -6.95 10.24
C MET A 102 -22.35 -6.00 9.27
N LYS A 103 -23.52 -6.40 8.77
CA LYS A 103 -24.35 -5.55 7.91
C LYS A 103 -24.75 -4.23 8.58
N GLN A 104 -25.14 -4.26 9.86
CA GLN A 104 -25.43 -3.04 10.62
C GLN A 104 -24.21 -2.12 10.76
N GLY A 105 -23.02 -2.69 10.97
CA GLY A 105 -21.76 -1.95 11.00
C GLY A 105 -21.49 -1.21 9.69
N VAL A 106 -21.67 -1.88 8.55
CA VAL A 106 -21.49 -1.27 7.23
C VAL A 106 -22.51 -0.16 6.98
N ILE A 107 -23.79 -0.38 7.31
CA ILE A 107 -24.83 0.65 7.19
C ILE A 107 -24.47 1.91 8.01
N LYS A 108 -23.91 1.73 9.22
CA LYS A 108 -23.47 2.84 10.05
C LYS A 108 -22.32 3.63 9.39
N GLN A 109 -21.33 2.94 8.82
CA GLN A 109 -20.21 3.58 8.11
C GLN A 109 -20.69 4.32 6.85
N VAL A 110 -21.63 3.75 6.09
CA VAL A 110 -22.25 4.44 4.94
C VAL A 110 -22.96 5.72 5.39
N ARG A 111 -23.70 5.67 6.51
CA ARG A 111 -24.34 6.86 7.07
C ARG A 111 -23.32 7.93 7.45
N GLU A 112 -22.22 7.54 8.11
CA GLU A 112 -21.13 8.45 8.48
C GLU A 112 -20.51 9.13 7.25
N GLU A 113 -20.24 8.38 6.17
CA GLU A 113 -19.75 8.92 4.89
C GLU A 113 -20.74 9.90 4.23
N MET A 114 -22.05 9.71 4.46
CA MET A 114 -23.12 10.52 3.91
C MET A 114 -23.48 11.75 4.77
N GLN A 115 -22.93 11.88 5.98
CA GLN A 115 -23.17 13.06 6.83
C GLN A 115 -22.79 14.35 6.07
N GLY A 116 -23.71 15.32 6.07
CA GLY A 116 -23.61 16.57 5.32
C GLY A 116 -24.22 16.55 3.91
N TYR A 117 -24.59 15.38 3.38
CA TYR A 117 -25.35 15.23 2.13
C TYR A 117 -26.86 15.10 2.35
N ASP A 118 -27.27 14.69 3.57
CA ASP A 118 -28.67 14.62 4.01
C ASP A 118 -29.38 16.00 4.06
N LEU A 119 -28.65 17.10 3.86
CA LEU A 119 -29.18 18.46 3.78
C LEU A 119 -29.54 18.92 2.35
N MET A 120 -29.31 18.06 1.33
CA MET A 120 -29.56 18.38 -0.09
C MET A 120 -30.69 17.55 -0.73
N LEU A 121 -31.39 16.73 0.06
CA LEU A 121 -32.61 16.01 -0.33
C LEU A 121 -33.78 16.49 0.54
#